data_AF-A0A947V4T9-F1
#
_entry.id   AF-A0A947V4T9-F1
#
_cell.length_a   1.000
_cell.length_b   1.000
_cell.length_c   1.000
_cell.angle_alpha   90.00
_cell.angle_beta   90.00
_cell.angle_gamma   90.00
#
_symmetry.space_group_name_H-M   'P 1'
#
loop_
_entity.id
_entity.type
_entity.pdbx_description
1 polymer ?
#
loop_
_entity_poly.entity_id
_entity_poly.type
_entity_poly.pdbx_seq_one_letter_code
_entity_poly.pdbx_strand_id
1 'polypeptide(L)'
;EQLSVQAAKLTSIQERKKYFSRMLAAIALTMPSSVRCEKITFQKDGGQIVGTAVQYRELPAFVKALGNTPPFTNVMLRDLDRSPDAKKTDFTFTIAFQLKREADPS
;
A
#
# COMPACT_ATOMS: atom_id res chain seq x y z
N GLU A 1 -12.71 31.45 -14.86
CA GLU A 1 -13.00 30.11 -14.28
C GLU A 1 -12.01 28.99 -14.66
N GLN A 2 -11.26 29.02 -15.78
CA GLN A 2 -10.34 27.92 -16.11
C GLN A 2 -9.04 27.87 -15.28
N LEU A 3 -8.55 29.03 -14.81
CA LEU A 3 -7.33 29.12 -13.99
C LEU A 3 -7.48 28.49 -12.61
N SER A 4 -8.66 28.59 -11.98
CA SER A 4 -8.94 27.98 -10.67
C SER A 4 -9.00 26.46 -10.77
N VAL A 5 -9.54 25.91 -11.87
CA VAL A 5 -9.57 24.46 -12.12
C VAL A 5 -8.17 23.90 -12.34
N GLN A 6 -7.30 24.63 -13.06
CA GLN A 6 -5.91 24.22 -13.26
C GLN A 6 -5.07 24.33 -11.98
N ALA A 7 -5.27 25.39 -11.20
CA ALA A 7 -4.63 25.53 -9.88
C ALA A 7 -5.05 24.41 -8.93
N ALA A 8 -6.34 24.08 -8.84
CA ALA A 8 -6.83 22.96 -8.02
C ALA A 8 -6.22 21.60 -8.45
N LYS A 9 -6.06 21.37 -9.76
CA LYS A 9 -5.37 20.17 -10.28
C LYS A 9 -3.91 20.13 -9.83
N LEU A 10 -3.18 21.24 -9.93
CA LEU A 10 -1.77 21.32 -9.52
C LEU A 10 -1.59 21.10 -8.01
N THR A 11 -2.43 21.75 -7.19
CA THR A 11 -2.45 21.57 -5.73
C THR A 11 -2.74 20.10 -5.37
N SER A 12 -3.72 19.47 -6.02
CA SER A 12 -4.03 18.05 -5.77
C SER A 12 -2.87 17.11 -6.12
N ILE A 13 -2.07 17.42 -7.14
CA ILE A 13 -0.89 16.64 -7.51
C ILE A 13 0.22 16.82 -6.48
N GLN A 14 0.43 18.05 -6.01
CA GLN A 14 1.47 18.37 -5.04
C GLN A 14 1.17 17.76 -3.67
N GLU A 15 -0.08 17.82 -3.22
CA GLU A 15 -0.54 17.14 -2.01
C GLU A 15 -0.37 15.62 -2.14
N ARG A 16 -0.83 15.01 -3.24
CA ARG A 16 -0.62 13.58 -3.48
C ARG A 16 0.85 13.17 -3.39
N LYS A 17 1.77 13.95 -3.95
CA LYS A 17 3.22 13.69 -3.83
C LYS A 17 3.72 13.77 -2.38
N LYS A 18 3.22 14.73 -1.59
CA LYS A 18 3.59 14.90 -0.17
C LYS A 18 3.11 13.73 0.69
N TYR A 19 1.92 13.19 0.41
CA TYR A 19 1.38 12.04 1.15
C TYR A 19 1.95 10.71 0.66
N PHE A 20 2.30 10.60 -0.62
CA PHE A 20 2.86 9.38 -1.20
C PHE A 20 4.17 8.94 -0.54
N SER A 21 5.09 9.87 -0.28
CA SER A 21 6.35 9.55 0.42
C SER A 21 6.11 9.05 1.85
N ARG A 22 5.16 9.64 2.58
CA ARG A 22 4.77 9.18 3.92
C ARG A 22 4.16 7.78 3.90
N MET A 23 3.30 7.51 2.92
CA MET A 23 2.69 6.18 2.76
C MET A 23 3.75 5.11 2.44
N LEU A 24 4.70 5.41 1.54
CA LEU A 24 5.81 4.50 1.27
C LEU A 24 6.70 4.28 2.49
N ALA A 25 7.00 5.33 3.26
CA ALA A 25 7.78 5.20 4.48
C ALA A 25 7.06 4.30 5.52
N ALA A 26 5.75 4.46 5.67
CA ALA A 26 4.93 3.62 6.55
C ALA A 26 4.93 2.13 6.11
N ILE A 27 4.85 1.86 4.80
CA ILE A 27 5.00 0.50 4.27
C ILE A 27 6.40 -0.05 4.57
N ALA A 28 7.44 0.74 4.32
CA ALA A 28 8.82 0.33 4.57
C ALA A 28 9.11 0.01 6.05
N LEU A 29 8.53 0.78 6.97
CA LEU A 29 8.65 0.56 8.42
C LEU A 29 7.91 -0.68 8.92
N THR A 30 6.86 -1.10 8.21
CA THR A 30 6.04 -2.26 8.60
C THR A 30 6.41 -3.55 7.87
N MET A 31 7.27 -3.47 6.86
CA MET A 31 7.65 -4.60 6.02
C MET A 31 8.58 -5.57 6.77
N PRO A 32 8.20 -6.86 6.92
CA PRO A 32 9.11 -7.89 7.42
C PRO A 32 10.31 -8.09 6.51
N SER A 33 11.45 -8.51 7.06
CA SER A 33 12.66 -8.79 6.28
C SER A 33 12.51 -9.96 5.29
N SER A 34 11.55 -10.86 5.52
CA SER A 34 11.23 -11.99 4.65
C SER A 34 10.29 -11.65 3.49
N VAL A 35 9.78 -10.40 3.45
CA VAL A 35 8.81 -9.91 2.47
C VAL A 35 9.51 -8.97 1.50
N ARG A 36 9.25 -9.14 0.21
CA ARG A 36 9.68 -8.25 -0.86
C ARG A 36 8.46 -7.70 -1.58
N CYS A 37 8.25 -6.39 -1.49
CA CYS A 37 7.26 -5.70 -2.31
C CYS A 37 7.80 -5.52 -3.74
N GLU A 38 7.07 -5.98 -4.74
CA GLU A 38 7.43 -5.83 -6.15
C GLU A 38 6.68 -4.68 -6.81
N LYS A 39 5.42 -4.49 -6.42
CA LYS A 39 4.57 -3.43 -6.96
C LYS A 39 3.65 -2.88 -5.88
N ILE A 40 3.66 -1.55 -5.75
CA ILE A 40 2.75 -0.82 -4.88
C ILE A 40 1.93 0.12 -5.76
N THR A 41 0.61 -0.01 -5.74
CA THR A 41 -0.31 0.82 -6.51
C THR A 41 -1.20 1.60 -5.55
N PHE A 42 -1.24 2.92 -5.70
CA PHE A 42 -2.16 3.79 -4.95
C PHE A 42 -3.25 4.32 -5.89
N GLN A 43 -4.48 4.31 -5.39
CA GLN A 43 -5.68 4.85 -6.01
C GLN A 43 -6.29 5.89 -5.07
N LYS A 44 -7.41 6.50 -5.48
CA LYS A 44 -8.04 7.61 -4.74
C LYS A 44 -8.40 7.24 -3.29
N ASP A 45 -8.90 6.03 -3.07
CA ASP A 45 -9.46 5.60 -1.78
C ASP A 45 -8.72 4.40 -1.17
N GLY A 46 -7.61 3.99 -1.76
CA GLY A 46 -6.95 2.74 -1.39
C GLY A 46 -5.83 2.36 -2.32
N GLY A 47 -5.48 1.08 -2.32
CA GLY A 47 -4.41 0.57 -3.15
C GLY A 47 -4.15 -0.92 -2.93
N GLN A 48 -3.07 -1.37 -3.55
CA GLN A 48 -2.63 -2.76 -3.44
C GLN A 48 -1.11 -2.85 -3.41
N ILE A 49 -0.63 -3.84 -2.66
CA ILE A 49 0.77 -4.26 -2.59
C ILE A 49 0.83 -5.67 -3.14
N VAL A 50 1.63 -5.86 -4.18
CA VAL A 50 1.95 -7.17 -4.73
C VAL A 50 3.42 -7.45 -4.41
N GLY A 51 3.70 -8.66 -3.96
CA GLY A 51 5.05 -9.04 -3.57
C GLY A 51 5.24 -10.53 -3.38
N THR A 52 6.41 -10.88 -2.89
CA THR A 52 6.82 -12.24 -2.56
C THR A 52 7.22 -12.35 -1.10
N ALA A 53 6.93 -13.47 -0.47
CA ALA A 53 7.27 -13.75 0.91
C ALA A 53 7.85 -15.16 1.05
N VAL A 54 8.99 -15.29 1.74
CA VAL A 54 9.63 -16.60 1.99
C VAL A 54 8.77 -17.46 2.93
N GLN A 55 8.03 -16.83 3.84
CA GLN A 55 7.25 -17.53 4.87
C GLN A 55 5.83 -16.97 4.99
N TYR A 56 4.83 -17.83 4.87
CA TYR A 56 3.42 -17.45 5.04
C TYR A 56 3.11 -16.86 6.42
N ARG A 57 3.77 -17.36 7.48
CA ARG A 57 3.47 -16.98 8.88
C ARG A 57 3.62 -15.49 9.16
N GLU A 58 4.39 -14.77 8.35
CA GLU A 58 4.70 -13.35 8.56
C GLU A 58 3.72 -12.43 7.81
N LEU A 59 2.95 -12.95 6.84
CA LEU A 59 1.98 -12.17 6.08
C LEU A 59 0.80 -11.66 6.94
N PRO A 60 0.18 -12.46 7.84
CA PRO A 60 -0.85 -11.95 8.73
C PRO A 60 -0.34 -10.85 9.67
N ALA A 61 0.90 -10.98 10.16
CA ALA A 61 1.54 -9.97 11.00
C ALA A 61 1.78 -8.68 10.22
N PHE A 62 2.25 -8.78 8.97
CA PHE A 62 2.42 -7.64 8.07
C PHE A 62 1.09 -6.92 7.77
N VAL A 63 0.05 -7.66 7.40
CA VAL A 63 -1.30 -7.10 7.15
C VAL A 63 -1.82 -6.37 8.39
N LYS A 64 -1.65 -6.95 9.58
CA LYS A 64 -2.07 -6.33 10.84
C LYS A 64 -1.24 -5.07 11.17
N ALA A 65 0.08 -5.12 11.00
CA ALA A 65 0.96 -3.98 11.23
C ALA A 65 0.63 -2.81 10.30
N LEU A 66 0.40 -3.10 9.02
CA LEU A 66 -0.02 -2.11 8.04
C LEU A 66 -1.38 -1.52 8.40
N GLY A 67 -2.35 -2.34 8.81
CA GLY A 67 -3.67 -1.87 9.26
C GLY A 67 -3.67 -1.04 10.53
N ASN A 68 -2.65 -1.17 11.38
CA ASN A 68 -2.43 -0.34 12.56
C ASN A 68 -1.64 0.95 12.26
N THR A 69 -1.18 1.13 11.02
CA THR A 69 -0.35 2.26 10.62
C THR A 69 -1.19 3.26 9.82
N PRO A 70 -1.46 4.47 10.32
CA PRO A 70 -2.13 5.50 9.54
C PRO A 70 -1.34 5.85 8.27
N PRO A 71 -1.99 6.16 7.12
CA PRO A 71 -3.44 6.27 6.90
C PRO A 71 -4.12 4.96 6.43
N PHE A 72 -3.47 3.80 6.55
CA PHE A 72 -4.01 2.54 6.02
C PHE A 72 -5.17 2.03 6.89
N THR A 73 -6.21 1.54 6.22
CA THR A 73 -7.42 0.97 6.83
C THR A 73 -7.91 -0.19 5.97
N ASN A 74 -8.77 -1.07 6.52
CA ASN A 74 -9.34 -2.21 5.79
C ASN A 74 -8.28 -3.01 4.99
N VAL A 75 -7.13 -3.26 5.62
CA VAL A 75 -6.01 -3.99 5.02
C VAL A 75 -6.33 -5.48 5.04
N MET A 76 -6.24 -6.14 3.88
CA MET A 76 -6.60 -7.54 3.72
C MET A 76 -5.68 -8.24 2.71
N LEU A 77 -5.34 -9.49 2.98
CA LEU A 77 -4.70 -10.38 2.02
C LEU A 77 -5.78 -10.89 1.05
N ARG A 78 -5.62 -10.59 -0.25
CA ARG A 78 -6.56 -10.97 -1.32
C ARG A 78 -6.20 -12.28 -1.97
N ASP A 79 -4.94 -12.39 -2.40
CA ASP A 79 -4.43 -13.53 -3.12
C ASP A 79 -3.14 -14.03 -2.46
N LEU A 80 -2.98 -15.34 -2.47
CA LEU A 80 -1.80 -16.03 -2.00
C LEU A 80 -1.58 -17.26 -2.86
N ASP A 81 -0.55 -17.19 -3.70
CA ASP A 81 -0.16 -18.29 -4.56
C ASP A 81 1.25 -18.76 -4.19
N ARG A 82 1.50 -20.06 -4.26
CA ARG A 82 2.89 -20.54 -4.29
C ARG A 82 3.47 -20.14 -5.63
N SER A 83 4.69 -19.60 -5.61
CA SER A 83 5.40 -19.24 -6.85
C SER A 83 5.37 -20.41 -7.83
N PRO A 84 4.95 -20.21 -9.09
CA PRO A 84 4.90 -21.28 -10.10
C PRO A 84 6.31 -21.76 -10.51
N ASP A 85 7.34 -21.01 -10.13
CA ASP A 85 8.74 -21.41 -10.33
C ASP A 85 9.13 -22.47 -9.29
N ALA A 86 9.27 -23.71 -9.73
CA ALA A 86 9.63 -24.86 -8.89
C ALA A 86 10.95 -24.69 -8.12
N LYS A 87 11.77 -23.69 -8.46
CA LYS A 87 13.02 -23.38 -7.75
C LYS A 87 12.85 -22.36 -6.61
N LYS A 88 11.71 -21.67 -6.53
CA LYS A 88 11.44 -20.66 -5.49
C LYS A 88 10.41 -21.19 -4.50
N THR A 89 10.79 -21.23 -3.24
CA THR A 89 9.90 -21.56 -2.12
C THR A 89 9.02 -20.39 -1.68
N ASP A 90 9.05 -19.29 -2.43
CA ASP A 90 8.37 -18.05 -2.10
C ASP A 90 6.88 -18.11 -2.43
N PHE A 91 6.09 -17.41 -1.64
CA PHE A 91 4.67 -17.17 -1.87
C PHE A 91 4.49 -15.81 -2.51
N THR A 92 3.79 -15.75 -3.63
CA THR A 92 3.30 -14.50 -4.21
C THR A 92 2.05 -14.08 -3.45
N PHE A 93 1.96 -12.81 -3.09
CA PHE A 93 0.80 -12.28 -2.39
C PHE A 93 0.30 -10.98 -2.99
N THR A 94 -0.99 -10.73 -2.78
CA THR A 94 -1.64 -9.43 -3.03
C THR A 94 -2.30 -8.96 -1.74
N ILE A 95 -1.91 -7.79 -1.22
CA ILE A 95 -2.57 -7.12 -0.10
C ILE A 95 -3.33 -5.93 -0.66
N ALA A 96 -4.63 -5.84 -0.38
CA ALA A 96 -5.44 -4.65 -0.65
C ALA A 96 -5.57 -3.81 0.61
N PHE A 97 -5.61 -2.49 0.46
CA PHE A 97 -5.83 -1.55 1.56
C PHE A 97 -6.71 -0.39 1.12
N GLN A 98 -7.35 0.25 2.08
CA GLN A 98 -8.03 1.53 1.93
C GLN A 98 -7.25 2.63 2.63
N LEU A 99 -7.41 3.87 2.19
CA LEU A 99 -6.82 5.04 2.82
C LEU A 99 -7.89 5.78 3.61
N LYS A 100 -7.62 6.04 4.89
CA LYS A 100 -8.45 6.94 5.67
C LYS A 100 -8.34 8.33 5.04
N ARG A 101 -9.44 8.83 4.46
CA ARG A 101 -9.51 10.24 4.09
C ARG A 101 -9.33 11.04 5.38
N GLU A 102 -8.32 11.90 5.44
CA GLU A 102 -8.34 12.98 6.42
C GLU A 102 -9.66 13.74 6.20
N ALA A 103 -10.39 13.99 7.28
CA ALA A 103 -11.59 14.82 7.20
C ALA A 103 -11.16 16.14 6.55
N ASP A 104 -11.78 16.45 5.41
CA ASP A 104 -11.65 17.74 4.75
C ASP A 104 -11.91 18.80 5.83
N PRO A 105 -10.95 19.66 6.19
CA PRO A 105 -11.23 20.77 7.09
C PRO A 105 -12.19 21.68 6.34
N SER A 106 -13.48 21.53 6.66
CA SER A 106 -14.58 22.35 6.17
C SER A 106 -14.42 23.79 6.67
#